data_AF-A0A354I8I8-F1
#
_entry.id   AF-A0A354I8I8-F1
#
_cell.length_a   1.000
_cell.length_b   1.000
_cell.length_c   1.000
_cell.angle_alpha   90.00
_cell.angle_beta   90.00
_cell.angle_gamma   90.00
#
_symmetry.space_group_name_H-M   'P 1'
#
loop_
_entity.id
_entity.type
_entity.pdbx_description
1 polymer ?
#
loop_
_entity_poly.entity_id
_entity_poly.type
_entity_poly.pdbx_seq_one_letter_code
_entity_poly.pdbx_strand_id
1 'polypeptide(L)'
;CYLYEKEVGGYRLNTNFHEEKFNLGRMFGFAYGEKENGAVFSHMTVMYANALYQRGFVKEGYKALQTLADTAVNFEVSKIYPGIPEYFRGDGRGMYHYLTGAASWYMLTVITEVFGIHGEIGDMVISPKLLKEQFDSEGNAGLWLQFAGKRFHIVFKNPSRLTYGEYQIKSAVCDGQLEFGRCGAQVCLDRKTIDSLPDVLHEIEVELK
;
A
#
# COMPACT_ATOMS: atom_id res chain seq x y z
N CYS A 1 -15.27 16.76 0.17
CA CYS A 1 -15.29 15.30 -0.05
C CYS A 1 -16.34 14.73 0.89
N TYR A 2 -17.29 13.92 0.39
CA TYR A 2 -18.45 13.46 1.19
C TYR A 2 -18.13 12.34 2.19
N LEU A 3 -17.04 11.59 1.99
CA LEU A 3 -16.71 10.40 2.77
C LEU A 3 -15.45 10.55 3.62
N TYR A 4 -14.60 11.54 3.33
CA TYR A 4 -13.31 11.69 3.98
C TYR A 4 -13.43 12.52 5.26
N GLU A 5 -13.00 11.94 6.38
CA GLU A 5 -12.94 12.55 7.70
C GLU A 5 -11.67 12.07 8.40
N LYS A 6 -10.66 12.95 8.47
CA LYS A 6 -9.31 12.58 8.91
C LYS A 6 -9.28 12.10 10.36
N GLU A 7 -10.13 12.71 11.18
CA GLU A 7 -10.21 12.59 12.63
C GLU A 7 -10.61 11.18 13.07
N VAL A 8 -11.27 10.41 12.19
CA VAL A 8 -11.83 9.09 12.50
C VAL A 8 -11.21 7.96 11.67
N GLY A 9 -10.09 8.21 10.98
CA GLY A 9 -9.43 7.18 10.16
C GLY A 9 -9.45 7.43 8.65
N GLY A 10 -10.11 8.49 8.18
CA GLY A 10 -10.16 8.85 6.76
C GLY A 10 -11.49 8.52 6.10
N TYR A 11 -11.50 7.57 5.17
CA TYR A 11 -12.64 7.38 4.26
C TYR A 11 -13.72 6.47 4.86
N ARG A 12 -14.88 7.03 5.19
CA ARG A 12 -16.09 6.30 5.60
C ARG A 12 -16.62 5.42 4.46
N LEU A 13 -17.23 4.29 4.81
CA LEU A 13 -17.80 3.36 3.85
C LEU A 13 -19.01 3.94 3.10
N ASN A 14 -19.82 4.75 3.78
CA ASN A 14 -21.01 5.41 3.23
C ASN A 14 -21.31 6.71 4.00
N THR A 15 -22.11 7.57 3.38
CA THR A 15 -22.68 8.75 4.06
C THR A 15 -23.80 8.35 5.02
N ASN A 16 -24.22 9.28 5.88
CA ASN A 16 -25.39 9.08 6.73
C ASN A 16 -26.66 9.12 5.90
N PHE A 17 -27.51 8.09 6.04
CA PHE A 17 -28.81 8.00 5.35
C PHE A 17 -29.93 8.67 6.14
N HIS A 18 -29.68 9.03 7.41
CA HIS A 18 -30.64 9.66 8.33
C HIS A 18 -31.94 8.87 8.55
N GLU A 19 -31.93 7.57 8.24
CA GLU A 19 -33.05 6.65 8.44
C GLU A 19 -32.57 5.18 8.44
N GLU A 20 -33.37 4.30 9.01
CA GLU A 20 -33.16 2.85 8.95
C GLU A 20 -33.72 2.30 7.62
N LYS A 21 -32.83 1.85 6.72
CA LYS A 21 -33.20 1.34 5.40
C LYS A 21 -33.51 -0.16 5.42
N PHE A 22 -34.66 -0.56 5.99
CA PHE A 22 -35.10 -1.96 6.05
C PHE A 22 -35.31 -2.61 4.67
N ASN A 23 -35.55 -1.81 3.63
CA ASN A 23 -35.68 -2.27 2.25
C ASN A 23 -34.34 -2.43 1.51
N LEU A 24 -33.20 -2.12 2.15
CA LEU A 24 -31.87 -2.21 1.54
C LEU A 24 -30.95 -3.17 2.30
N GLY A 25 -30.88 -3.07 3.63
CA GLY A 25 -30.04 -3.97 4.41
C GLY A 25 -30.03 -3.70 5.90
N ARG A 26 -29.78 -4.74 6.70
CA ARG A 26 -29.76 -4.64 8.16
C ARG A 26 -28.66 -3.72 8.71
N MET A 27 -27.60 -3.44 7.94
CA MET A 27 -26.48 -2.61 8.40
C MET A 27 -26.95 -1.21 8.80
N PHE A 28 -28.01 -0.68 8.17
CA PHE A 28 -28.56 0.63 8.51
C PHE A 28 -29.27 0.68 9.86
N GLY A 29 -29.45 -0.47 10.55
CA GLY A 29 -29.86 -0.52 11.96
C GLY A 29 -28.71 -0.33 12.95
N PHE A 30 -27.45 -0.34 12.49
CA PHE A 30 -26.32 0.06 13.34
C PHE A 30 -26.27 1.57 13.49
N ALA A 31 -25.76 2.06 14.61
CA ALA A 31 -25.45 3.48 14.77
C ALA A 31 -24.50 3.95 13.66
N TYR A 32 -24.71 5.15 13.12
CA TYR A 32 -23.83 5.69 12.09
C TYR A 32 -22.42 5.90 12.63
N GLY A 33 -21.42 5.40 11.90
CA GLY A 33 -20.03 5.29 12.35
C GLY A 33 -19.68 3.94 12.97
N GLU A 34 -20.58 2.95 12.96
CA GLU A 34 -20.29 1.58 13.41
C GLU A 34 -20.36 0.60 12.24
N LYS A 35 -19.46 -0.40 12.27
CA LYS A 35 -19.51 -1.56 11.37
C LYS A 35 -19.69 -1.12 9.91
N GLU A 36 -20.60 -1.74 9.14
CA GLU A 36 -20.83 -1.40 7.74
C GLU A 36 -21.68 -0.14 7.53
N ASN A 37 -22.10 0.57 8.60
CA ASN A 37 -22.85 1.82 8.50
C ASN A 37 -21.97 3.03 8.82
N GLY A 38 -21.21 3.49 7.82
CA GLY A 38 -20.51 4.77 7.89
C GLY A 38 -19.25 4.79 8.74
N ALA A 39 -18.79 3.66 9.27
CA ALA A 39 -17.45 3.56 9.84
C ALA A 39 -16.38 3.74 8.75
N VAL A 40 -15.15 4.04 9.16
CA VAL A 40 -13.99 3.89 8.27
C VAL A 40 -13.67 2.41 8.20
N PHE A 41 -14.17 1.73 7.17
CA PHE A 41 -14.06 0.28 7.03
C PHE A 41 -12.78 -0.07 6.29
N SER A 42 -11.77 -0.52 7.04
CA SER A 42 -10.37 -0.59 6.59
C SER A 42 -10.20 -1.39 5.30
N HIS A 43 -10.90 -2.52 5.17
CA HIS A 43 -10.78 -3.38 3.98
C HIS A 43 -11.16 -2.62 2.70
N MET A 44 -12.29 -1.92 2.71
CA MET A 44 -12.73 -1.15 1.55
C MET A 44 -11.85 0.07 1.30
N THR A 45 -11.40 0.75 2.36
CA THR A 45 -10.46 1.88 2.24
C THR A 45 -9.15 1.46 1.58
N VAL A 46 -8.61 0.30 1.92
CA VAL A 46 -7.38 -0.23 1.33
C VAL A 46 -7.60 -0.67 -0.12
N MET A 47 -8.72 -1.33 -0.43
CA MET A 47 -9.07 -1.67 -1.83
C MET A 47 -9.28 -0.42 -2.68
N TYR A 48 -9.86 0.63 -2.12
CA TYR A 48 -9.98 1.93 -2.78
C TYR A 48 -8.60 2.52 -3.08
N ALA A 49 -7.68 2.49 -2.11
CA ALA A 49 -6.30 2.92 -2.34
C ALA A 49 -5.61 2.08 -3.43
N ASN A 50 -5.74 0.76 -3.39
CA ASN A 50 -5.20 -0.15 -4.41
C ASN A 50 -5.66 0.24 -5.83
N ALA A 51 -6.97 0.46 -6.01
CA ALA A 51 -7.55 0.89 -7.28
C ALA A 51 -7.02 2.25 -7.75
N LEU A 52 -6.80 3.19 -6.83
CA LEU A 52 -6.19 4.49 -7.14
C LEU A 52 -4.76 4.32 -7.65
N TYR A 53 -3.94 3.52 -6.97
CA TYR A 53 -2.57 3.24 -7.41
C TYR A 53 -2.52 2.57 -8.79
N GLN A 54 -3.38 1.60 -9.05
CA GLN A 54 -3.47 0.93 -10.36
C GLN A 54 -3.77 1.91 -11.50
N ARG A 55 -4.53 2.98 -11.19
CA ARG A 55 -4.96 4.01 -12.14
C ARG A 55 -4.03 5.22 -12.19
N GLY A 56 -2.93 5.20 -11.43
CA GLY A 56 -1.92 6.27 -11.40
C GLY A 56 -2.24 7.45 -10.47
N PHE A 57 -3.32 7.36 -9.67
CA PHE A 57 -3.69 8.37 -8.65
C PHE A 57 -2.92 8.13 -7.34
N VAL A 58 -1.59 8.22 -7.44
CA VAL A 58 -0.66 7.83 -6.37
C VAL A 58 -0.79 8.70 -5.12
N LYS A 59 -0.98 10.02 -5.29
CA LYS A 59 -1.11 10.94 -4.14
C LYS A 59 -2.37 10.65 -3.34
N GLU A 60 -3.47 10.35 -4.02
CA GLU A 60 -4.75 10.01 -3.42
C GLU A 60 -4.71 8.63 -2.77
N GLY A 61 -4.07 7.64 -3.42
CA GLY A 61 -3.86 6.31 -2.86
C GLY A 61 -3.01 6.36 -1.60
N TYR A 62 -1.89 7.10 -1.63
CA TYR A 62 -1.04 7.32 -0.46
C TYR A 62 -1.82 7.96 0.69
N LYS A 63 -2.60 9.01 0.40
CA LYS A 63 -3.43 9.66 1.41
C LYS A 63 -4.38 8.67 2.09
N ALA A 64 -5.01 7.77 1.34
CA ALA A 64 -5.93 6.77 1.91
C ALA A 64 -5.21 5.75 2.81
N LEU A 65 -4.07 5.20 2.38
CA LEU A 65 -3.28 4.27 3.20
C LEU A 65 -2.66 4.95 4.42
N GLN A 66 -2.04 6.12 4.23
CA GLN A 66 -1.33 6.84 5.29
C GLN A 66 -2.29 7.30 6.38
N THR A 67 -3.45 7.87 6.04
CA THR A 67 -4.43 8.31 7.05
C THR A 67 -4.90 7.14 7.92
N LEU A 68 -5.11 5.97 7.30
CA LEU A 68 -5.52 4.76 7.98
C LEU A 68 -4.41 4.24 8.93
N ALA A 69 -3.16 4.22 8.47
CA ALA A 69 -2.01 3.83 9.28
C ALA A 69 -1.74 4.81 10.44
N ASP A 70 -1.74 6.12 10.17
CA ASP A 70 -1.56 7.19 11.16
C ASP A 70 -2.60 7.08 12.27
N THR A 71 -3.86 6.82 11.90
CA THR A 71 -4.93 6.66 12.88
C THR A 71 -4.72 5.39 13.70
N ALA A 72 -4.34 4.27 13.08
CA ALA A 72 -4.06 3.02 13.80
C ALA A 72 -2.99 3.20 14.89
N VAL A 73 -1.89 3.90 14.57
CA VAL A 73 -0.77 4.13 15.50
C VAL A 73 -1.01 5.27 16.49
N ASN A 74 -1.99 6.14 16.25
CA ASN A 74 -2.39 7.17 17.20
C ASN A 74 -3.21 6.56 18.35
N PHE A 75 -2.53 6.07 19.38
CA PHE A 75 -3.15 5.41 20.53
C PHE A 75 -4.19 6.27 21.24
N GLU A 76 -4.04 7.61 21.24
CA GLU A 76 -5.00 8.50 21.89
C GLU A 76 -6.38 8.48 21.22
N VAL A 77 -6.42 8.15 19.94
CA VAL A 77 -7.66 8.02 19.16
C VAL A 77 -8.04 6.55 19.03
N SER A 78 -7.14 5.71 18.53
CA SER A 78 -7.45 4.33 18.15
C SER A 78 -7.70 3.42 19.35
N LYS A 79 -7.00 3.63 20.47
CA LYS A 79 -7.01 2.75 21.66
C LYS A 79 -6.71 1.28 21.33
N ILE A 80 -5.89 1.03 20.32
CA ILE A 80 -5.42 -0.30 19.91
C ILE A 80 -3.91 -0.38 19.92
N TYR A 81 -3.38 -1.59 20.08
CA TYR A 81 -1.97 -1.89 19.83
C TYR A 81 -1.66 -1.93 18.33
N PRO A 82 -0.37 -1.94 17.91
CA PRO A 82 0.01 -1.91 16.51
C PRO A 82 -0.71 -2.96 15.65
N GLY A 83 -1.32 -2.48 14.57
CA GLY A 83 -2.10 -3.28 13.62
C GLY A 83 -3.24 -2.47 13.01
N ILE A 84 -3.68 -2.86 11.82
CA ILE A 84 -4.86 -2.26 11.18
C ILE A 84 -6.12 -2.96 11.74
N PRO A 85 -7.09 -2.22 12.31
CA PRO A 85 -8.35 -2.79 12.77
C PRO A 85 -9.29 -3.10 11.59
N GLU A 86 -10.37 -3.85 11.81
CA GLU A 86 -11.42 -4.03 10.81
C GLU A 86 -12.03 -2.69 10.37
N TYR A 87 -12.33 -1.85 11.36
CA TYR A 87 -12.84 -0.50 11.14
C TYR A 87 -12.45 0.43 12.27
N PHE A 88 -12.50 1.74 12.00
CA PHE A 88 -12.53 2.78 13.02
C PHE A 88 -13.95 3.30 13.20
N ARG A 89 -14.37 3.40 14.45
CA ARG A 89 -15.69 3.91 14.85
C ARG A 89 -15.85 5.38 14.52
N GLY A 90 -17.07 5.90 14.69
CA GLY A 90 -17.37 7.33 14.53
C GLY A 90 -16.59 8.27 15.45
N ASP A 91 -15.94 7.75 16.49
CA ASP A 91 -15.03 8.47 17.39
C ASP A 91 -13.54 8.16 17.14
N GLY A 92 -13.23 7.40 16.07
CA GLY A 92 -11.87 7.02 15.70
C GLY A 92 -11.30 5.81 16.44
N ARG A 93 -12.04 5.20 17.38
CA ARG A 93 -11.58 3.98 18.06
C ARG A 93 -11.48 2.81 17.08
N GLY A 94 -10.34 2.13 17.04
CA GLY A 94 -10.18 0.91 16.26
C GLY A 94 -10.99 -0.24 16.86
N MET A 95 -11.54 -1.13 16.03
CA MET A 95 -12.37 -2.25 16.46
C MET A 95 -12.03 -3.54 15.69
N TYR A 96 -12.31 -4.71 16.29
CA TYR A 96 -12.09 -6.04 15.70
C TYR A 96 -10.66 -6.19 15.14
N HIS A 97 -9.70 -6.18 16.06
CA HIS A 97 -8.28 -6.13 15.75
C HIS A 97 -7.74 -7.46 15.19
N TYR A 98 -6.58 -7.38 14.53
CA TYR A 98 -5.73 -8.49 14.09
C TYR A 98 -6.28 -9.41 12.99
N LEU A 99 -7.55 -9.78 13.03
CA LEU A 99 -8.13 -10.82 12.17
C LEU A 99 -8.74 -10.28 10.86
N THR A 100 -8.62 -8.98 10.60
CA THR A 100 -9.19 -8.35 9.42
C THR A 100 -8.44 -8.72 8.14
N GLY A 101 -9.19 -8.99 7.06
CA GLY A 101 -8.63 -9.15 5.71
C GLY A 101 -7.99 -7.86 5.14
N ALA A 102 -8.24 -6.71 5.77
CA ALA A 102 -7.60 -5.44 5.41
C ALA A 102 -6.07 -5.52 5.49
N ALA A 103 -5.52 -6.28 6.44
CA ALA A 103 -4.08 -6.42 6.60
C ALA A 103 -3.43 -7.09 5.37
N SER A 104 -4.04 -8.16 4.84
CA SER A 104 -3.57 -8.84 3.63
C SER A 104 -3.60 -7.91 2.41
N TRP A 105 -4.70 -7.15 2.24
CA TRP A 105 -4.81 -6.16 1.18
C TRP A 105 -3.80 -5.02 1.32
N TYR A 106 -3.51 -4.59 2.55
CA TYR A 106 -2.58 -3.51 2.82
C TYR A 106 -1.16 -3.93 2.41
N MET A 107 -0.71 -5.10 2.88
CA MET A 107 0.59 -5.66 2.53
C MET A 107 0.71 -5.89 1.01
N LEU A 108 -0.31 -6.49 0.39
CA LEU A 108 -0.35 -6.70 -1.06
C LEU A 108 -0.20 -5.37 -1.81
N THR A 109 -0.96 -4.35 -1.43
CA THR A 109 -0.93 -3.03 -2.07
C THR A 109 0.41 -2.33 -1.87
N VAL A 110 0.98 -2.38 -0.66
CA VAL A 110 2.30 -1.78 -0.41
C VAL A 110 3.37 -2.45 -1.28
N ILE A 111 3.40 -3.78 -1.37
CA ILE A 111 4.42 -4.48 -2.15
C ILE A 111 4.21 -4.29 -3.66
N THR A 112 3.00 -4.60 -4.15
CA THR A 112 2.73 -4.72 -5.59
C THR A 112 2.40 -3.39 -6.27
N GLU A 113 1.93 -2.39 -5.52
CA GLU A 113 1.55 -1.10 -6.09
C GLU A 113 2.46 0.03 -5.62
N VAL A 114 2.67 0.18 -4.30
CA VAL A 114 3.46 1.31 -3.77
C VAL A 114 4.94 1.15 -4.13
N PHE A 115 5.55 0.03 -3.73
CA PHE A 115 6.90 -0.33 -4.20
C PHE A 115 6.89 -0.87 -5.63
N GLY A 116 5.73 -1.31 -6.11
CA GLY A 116 5.54 -1.68 -7.51
C GLY A 116 6.28 -2.95 -7.91
N ILE A 117 6.48 -3.89 -6.98
CA ILE A 117 7.15 -5.17 -7.26
C ILE A 117 6.09 -6.24 -7.40
N HIS A 118 5.88 -6.71 -8.63
CA HIS A 118 4.84 -7.70 -8.94
C HIS A 118 5.32 -8.67 -10.01
N GLY A 119 4.57 -9.76 -10.19
CA GLY A 119 4.85 -10.74 -11.23
C GLY A 119 4.05 -10.47 -12.50
N GLU A 120 4.69 -10.55 -13.66
CA GLU A 120 4.03 -10.58 -14.97
C GLU A 120 4.44 -11.85 -15.72
N ILE A 121 3.50 -12.79 -15.89
CA ILE A 121 3.74 -14.11 -16.53
C ILE A 121 4.93 -14.87 -15.88
N GLY A 122 5.21 -14.59 -14.59
CA GLY A 122 6.28 -15.20 -13.80
C GLY A 122 7.55 -14.37 -13.70
N ASP A 123 7.73 -13.37 -14.56
CA ASP A 123 8.86 -12.44 -14.50
C ASP A 123 8.65 -11.44 -13.37
N MET A 124 9.72 -10.99 -12.73
CA MET A 124 9.66 -9.91 -11.74
C MET A 124 9.62 -8.58 -12.49
N VAL A 125 8.61 -7.76 -12.22
CA VAL A 125 8.49 -6.40 -12.73
C VAL A 125 8.61 -5.41 -11.57
N ILE A 126 9.34 -4.32 -11.79
CA ILE A 126 9.51 -3.23 -10.83
C ILE A 126 9.06 -1.91 -11.45
N SER A 127 8.07 -1.27 -10.80
CA SER A 127 7.42 -0.03 -11.22
C SER A 127 7.06 0.86 -10.01
N PRO A 128 8.03 1.53 -9.36
CA PRO A 128 7.80 2.21 -8.09
C PRO A 128 6.84 3.38 -8.21
N LYS A 129 5.89 3.47 -7.27
CA LYS A 129 4.90 4.55 -7.13
C LYS A 129 5.04 5.25 -5.78
N LEU A 130 6.28 5.54 -5.38
CA LEU A 130 6.62 6.15 -4.10
C LEU A 130 6.57 7.68 -4.19
N LEU A 131 5.97 8.32 -3.19
CA LEU A 131 6.11 9.77 -3.02
C LEU A 131 7.43 10.10 -2.33
N LYS A 132 7.89 11.34 -2.51
CA LYS A 132 9.16 11.82 -1.94
C LYS A 132 9.24 11.64 -0.42
N GLU A 133 8.12 11.74 0.30
CA GLU A 133 8.08 11.63 1.77
C GLU A 133 8.25 10.19 2.28
N GLN A 134 8.18 9.20 1.38
CA GLN A 134 8.35 7.78 1.71
C GLN A 134 9.82 7.32 1.61
N PHE A 135 10.71 8.19 1.14
CA PHE A 135 12.14 7.97 1.18
C PHE A 135 12.72 8.51 2.48
N ASP A 136 13.72 7.82 3.01
CA ASP A 136 14.43 8.23 4.21
C ASP A 136 15.29 9.49 4.00
N SER A 137 16.04 9.89 5.03
CA SER A 137 16.91 11.07 4.99
C SER A 137 18.03 10.97 3.95
N GLU A 138 18.42 9.77 3.54
CA GLU A 138 19.44 9.50 2.53
C GLU A 138 18.83 9.38 1.12
N GLY A 139 17.50 9.43 1.00
CA GLY A 139 16.78 9.26 -0.25
C GLY A 139 16.55 7.80 -0.62
N ASN A 140 16.55 6.89 0.36
CA ASN A 140 16.37 5.46 0.13
C ASN A 140 15.00 4.98 0.63
N ALA A 141 14.46 3.96 -0.03
CA ALA A 141 13.32 3.19 0.46
C ALA A 141 13.52 1.73 0.06
N GLY A 142 13.21 0.77 0.92
CA GLY A 142 13.44 -0.63 0.59
C GLY A 142 12.61 -1.62 1.38
N LEU A 143 12.62 -2.87 0.94
CA LEU A 143 11.96 -3.97 1.61
C LEU A 143 12.60 -5.33 1.30
N TRP A 144 12.27 -6.32 2.13
CA TRP A 144 12.63 -7.71 1.94
C TRP A 144 11.42 -8.50 1.48
N LEU A 145 11.58 -9.32 0.45
CA LEU A 145 10.52 -10.19 -0.05
C LEU A 145 11.07 -11.50 -0.60
N GLN A 146 10.17 -12.48 -0.72
CA GLN A 146 10.44 -13.70 -1.47
C GLN A 146 9.69 -13.63 -2.79
N PHE A 147 10.40 -13.82 -3.90
CA PHE A 147 9.82 -13.92 -5.23
C PHE A 147 10.43 -15.13 -5.89
N ALA A 148 9.62 -15.92 -6.60
CA ALA A 148 10.14 -17.04 -7.36
C ALA A 148 10.91 -18.09 -6.51
N GLY A 149 10.71 -18.11 -5.19
CA GLY A 149 11.44 -18.97 -4.24
C GLY A 149 12.77 -18.38 -3.74
N LYS A 150 13.27 -17.30 -4.36
CA LYS A 150 14.49 -16.58 -3.97
C LYS A 150 14.19 -15.42 -3.04
N ARG A 151 15.16 -15.04 -2.21
CA ARG A 151 15.04 -13.95 -1.24
C ARG A 151 15.73 -12.71 -1.77
N PHE A 152 15.05 -11.58 -1.71
CA PHE A 152 15.54 -10.30 -2.19
C PHE A 152 15.44 -9.24 -1.11
N HIS A 153 16.47 -8.42 -1.01
CA HIS A 153 16.41 -7.08 -0.42
C HIS A 153 16.45 -6.09 -1.58
N ILE A 154 15.42 -5.26 -1.69
CA ILE A 154 15.26 -4.32 -2.81
C ILE A 154 15.31 -2.90 -2.26
N VAL A 155 16.23 -2.08 -2.78
CA VAL A 155 16.44 -0.70 -2.36
C VAL A 155 16.27 0.24 -3.55
N PHE A 156 15.36 1.19 -3.41
CA PHE A 156 15.13 2.29 -4.33
C PHE A 156 15.94 3.50 -3.87
N LYS A 157 16.82 4.02 -4.73
CA LYS A 157 17.67 5.19 -4.47
C LYS A 157 17.15 6.39 -5.25
N ASN A 158 16.78 7.45 -4.55
CA ASN A 158 16.24 8.69 -5.11
C ASN A 158 17.12 9.88 -4.70
N PRO A 159 18.35 9.99 -5.24
CA PRO A 159 19.30 11.05 -4.86
C PRO A 159 18.78 12.45 -5.18
N SER A 160 17.94 12.56 -6.20
CA SER A 160 17.32 13.82 -6.63
C SER A 160 16.10 14.24 -5.79
N ARG A 161 15.64 13.39 -4.85
CA ARG A 161 14.48 13.60 -3.96
C ARG A 161 13.19 13.98 -4.72
N LEU A 162 13.00 13.37 -5.88
CA LEU A 162 11.85 13.60 -6.74
C LEU A 162 10.61 12.87 -6.22
N THR A 163 9.41 13.40 -6.47
CA THR A 163 8.17 12.68 -6.15
C THR A 163 7.67 11.87 -7.33
N TYR A 164 6.72 10.97 -7.11
CA TYR A 164 6.11 10.20 -8.21
C TYR A 164 5.59 11.12 -9.32
N GLY A 165 5.91 10.76 -10.57
CA GLY A 165 5.61 11.53 -11.78
C GLY A 165 6.75 12.48 -12.21
N GLU A 166 7.71 12.75 -11.32
CA GLU A 166 8.90 13.55 -11.62
C GLU A 166 10.13 12.68 -11.89
N TYR A 167 10.21 11.49 -11.28
CA TYR A 167 11.30 10.54 -11.52
C TYR A 167 10.95 9.47 -12.57
N GLN A 168 11.99 8.83 -13.09
CA GLN A 168 11.94 7.57 -13.83
C GLN A 168 13.04 6.62 -13.37
N ILE A 169 12.91 5.32 -13.66
CA ILE A 169 13.96 4.35 -13.36
C ILE A 169 15.16 4.60 -14.28
N LYS A 170 16.33 4.89 -13.71
CA LYS A 170 17.61 5.01 -14.41
C LYS A 170 18.23 3.66 -14.69
N SER A 171 18.29 2.80 -13.68
CA SER A 171 18.86 1.45 -13.74
C SER A 171 18.29 0.59 -12.62
N ALA A 172 18.33 -0.72 -12.80
CA ALA A 172 18.12 -1.69 -11.74
C ALA A 172 19.11 -2.84 -11.91
N VAL A 173 19.80 -3.20 -10.84
CA VAL A 173 20.88 -4.19 -10.86
C VAL A 173 20.74 -5.12 -9.66
N CYS A 174 20.82 -6.43 -9.90
CA CYS A 174 20.89 -7.46 -8.88
C CYS A 174 22.35 -7.86 -8.63
N ASP A 175 22.76 -7.91 -7.37
CA ASP A 175 24.10 -8.26 -6.88
C ASP A 175 25.25 -7.49 -7.56
N GLY A 176 24.96 -6.25 -7.99
CA GLY A 176 25.93 -5.37 -8.66
C GLY A 176 26.38 -5.83 -10.06
N GLN A 177 25.82 -6.91 -10.61
CA GLN A 177 26.25 -7.49 -11.88
C GLN A 177 25.12 -7.71 -12.87
N LEU A 178 23.96 -8.14 -12.39
CA LEU A 178 22.85 -8.56 -13.24
C LEU A 178 21.89 -7.40 -13.48
N GLU A 179 21.97 -6.80 -14.66
CA GLU A 179 21.09 -5.70 -15.06
C GLU A 179 19.69 -6.20 -15.42
N PHE A 180 18.67 -5.45 -15.00
CA PHE A 180 17.29 -5.72 -15.39
C PHE A 180 17.04 -5.26 -16.83
N GLY A 181 16.20 -6.00 -17.56
CA GLY A 181 15.69 -5.60 -18.85
C GLY A 181 14.70 -4.42 -18.75
N ARG A 182 14.48 -3.72 -19.86
CA ARG A 182 13.46 -2.66 -19.95
C ARG A 182 12.14 -3.21 -20.46
N CYS A 183 11.07 -2.95 -19.71
CA CYS A 183 9.69 -3.29 -20.06
C CYS A 183 8.87 -1.99 -20.10
N GLY A 184 9.07 -1.18 -21.14
CA GLY A 184 8.47 0.16 -21.24
C GLY A 184 9.08 1.14 -20.22
N ALA A 185 8.24 1.76 -19.39
CA ALA A 185 8.69 2.63 -18.28
C ALA A 185 9.20 1.85 -17.06
N GLN A 186 9.04 0.52 -17.07
CA GLN A 186 9.37 -0.38 -15.97
C GLN A 186 10.67 -1.13 -16.27
N VAL A 187 11.17 -1.84 -15.26
CA VAL A 187 12.27 -2.80 -15.41
C VAL A 187 11.80 -4.19 -15.02
N CYS A 188 12.39 -5.20 -15.65
CA CYS A 188 11.95 -6.57 -15.52
C CYS A 188 13.14 -7.54 -15.46
N LEU A 189 13.01 -8.57 -14.64
CA LEU A 189 13.96 -9.68 -14.56
C LEU A 189 13.21 -10.98 -14.81
N ASP A 190 13.63 -11.71 -15.83
CA ASP A 190 12.90 -12.89 -16.29
C ASP A 190 12.98 -14.04 -15.30
N ARG A 191 11.93 -14.86 -15.28
CA ARG A 191 11.78 -16.00 -14.37
C ARG A 191 12.95 -16.97 -14.46
N LYS A 192 13.46 -17.25 -15.67
CA LYS A 192 14.56 -18.23 -15.86
C LYS A 192 15.86 -17.73 -15.24
N THR A 193 16.13 -16.44 -15.38
CA THR A 193 17.26 -15.80 -14.74
C THR A 193 17.14 -15.89 -13.23
N ILE A 194 15.96 -15.58 -12.65
CA ILE A 194 15.74 -15.71 -11.20
C ILE A 194 15.93 -17.15 -10.72
N ASP A 195 15.44 -18.14 -11.48
CA ASP A 195 15.59 -19.56 -11.14
C ASP A 195 17.04 -20.01 -11.11
N SER A 196 17.91 -19.40 -11.93
CA SER A 196 19.34 -19.68 -11.97
C SER A 196 20.15 -19.08 -10.82
N LEU A 197 19.57 -18.15 -10.05
CA LEU A 197 20.27 -17.51 -8.93
C LEU A 197 20.54 -18.52 -7.79
N PRO A 198 21.65 -18.39 -7.06
CA PRO A 198 21.92 -19.22 -5.87
C PRO A 198 20.88 -18.99 -4.76
N ASP A 199 20.72 -19.94 -3.82
CA ASP A 199 19.76 -19.81 -2.71
C ASP A 199 20.29 -18.94 -1.55
N VAL A 200 20.66 -17.70 -1.87
CA VAL A 200 21.16 -16.69 -0.92
C VAL A 200 20.19 -15.52 -0.82
N LEU A 201 20.54 -14.51 -0.03
CA LEU A 201 19.88 -13.20 -0.10
C LEU A 201 20.52 -12.42 -1.25
N HIS A 202 19.70 -11.93 -2.16
CA HIS A 202 20.11 -11.09 -3.28
C HIS A 202 19.80 -9.63 -3.00
N GLU A 203 20.68 -8.74 -3.44
CA GLU A 203 20.54 -7.30 -3.29
C GLU A 203 20.16 -6.68 -4.63
N ILE A 204 18.99 -6.05 -4.70
CA ILE A 204 18.54 -5.31 -5.88
C ILE A 204 18.60 -3.83 -5.58
N GLU A 205 19.39 -3.10 -6.34
CA GLU A 205 19.43 -1.64 -6.28
C GLU A 205 18.72 -1.04 -7.50
N VAL A 206 17.74 -0.18 -7.25
CA VAL A 206 16.97 0.55 -8.26
C VAL A 206 17.29 2.03 -8.15
N GLU A 207 17.99 2.59 -9.13
CA GLU A 207 18.34 4.02 -9.15
C GLU A 207 17.25 4.82 -9.88
N LEU A 208 16.74 5.86 -9.23
CA LEU A 208 15.76 6.81 -9.77
C LEU A 208 16.45 8.11 -10.19
N LYS A 209 15.99 8.70 -11.29
CA LYS A 209 16.49 9.98 -11.82
C LYS A 209 15.39 10.91 -12.25
#